data_AF-A0A2V3IJ07-F1
#
_entry.id   AF-A0A2V3IJ07-F1
#
_cell.length_a   1.000
_cell.length_b   1.000
_cell.length_c   1.000
_cell.angle_alpha   90.00
_cell.angle_beta   90.00
_cell.angle_gamma   90.00
#
_symmetry.space_group_name_H-M   'P 1'
#
loop_
_entity.id
_entity.type
_entity.pdbx_description
1 polymer ?
#
loop_
_entity_poly.entity_id
_entity_poly.type
_entity_poly.pdbx_seq_one_letter_code
_entity_poly.pdbx_strand_id
1 'polypeptide(L)'
;MAMLNANPRLIYTPSFDLRTVFPFLEPVSRTAVLLRPVRATVPDPFASKFGGRIAWPQSEQWPRCPHHAAPHVPVLQLRRDNFPELPFPASADLLQILWCPEDLHPEAALRPSQNVTEPLDDGFTLLLPLPTFRWRMVSQLSAQRLLGEMPKPTVPVTNPHMPHECSLNPVRVTEFPLSEELITASQLEQVENWVRENARQDFEAMNIDPDSGATDFAMQFSVAPGSKVGGFEHFSQYRPEAKCPNCEAKMSHLLTISSSEYGENDAKRWHPYDQNGSVLPLDYDECSGICIGDLDQYFAHVCLRCEERPIIFQSSTQ
;
A
#
# COMPACT_ATOMS: atom_id res chain seq x y z
N MET A 1 -22.94 2.20 14.31
CA MET A 1 -21.71 2.00 15.11
C MET A 1 -21.38 0.52 15.09
N ALA A 2 -20.63 0.06 14.08
CA ALA A 2 -20.04 -1.27 14.13
C ALA A 2 -18.98 -1.22 15.24
N MET A 3 -19.14 -2.04 16.27
CA MET A 3 -18.13 -2.17 17.31
C MET A 3 -16.83 -2.66 16.67
N LEU A 4 -15.78 -1.87 16.79
CA LEU A 4 -14.39 -2.29 16.57
C LEU A 4 -14.03 -3.30 17.68
N ASN A 5 -14.57 -4.51 17.61
CA ASN A 5 -14.13 -5.63 18.43
C ASN A 5 -13.14 -6.46 17.61
N ALA A 6 -11.90 -6.00 17.61
CA ALA A 6 -10.72 -6.83 17.39
C ALA A 6 -9.63 -6.21 18.25
N ASN A 7 -8.93 -7.02 19.05
CA ASN A 7 -7.79 -6.57 19.84
C ASN A 7 -6.90 -5.66 18.96
N PRO A 8 -6.57 -4.42 19.38
CA PRO A 8 -5.70 -3.56 18.59
C PRO A 8 -4.38 -4.32 18.37
N ARG A 9 -4.07 -4.61 17.11
CA ARG A 9 -2.77 -5.19 16.74
C ARG A 9 -1.79 -4.03 16.81
N LEU A 10 -1.01 -4.01 17.89
CA LEU A 10 -0.01 -2.98 18.09
C LEU A 10 1.23 -3.31 17.28
N ILE A 11 2.06 -2.31 17.04
CA ILE A 11 3.44 -2.52 16.57
C ILE A 11 4.39 -2.10 17.68
N TYR A 12 5.63 -2.58 17.61
CA TYR A 12 6.65 -2.13 18.55
C TYR A 12 6.88 -0.63 18.41
N THR A 13 6.88 0.07 19.55
CA THR A 13 7.15 1.50 19.63
C THR A 13 8.58 1.70 20.12
N PRO A 14 9.47 2.33 19.33
CA PRO A 14 10.82 2.61 19.76
C PRO A 14 10.89 3.43 21.05
N SER A 15 11.94 3.19 21.84
CA SER A 15 12.24 3.90 23.09
C SER A 15 12.66 5.36 22.87
N PHE A 16 12.90 5.75 21.61
CA PHE A 16 13.31 7.08 21.17
C PHE A 16 12.51 7.57 19.97
N ASP A 17 12.48 8.89 19.77
CA ASP A 17 12.01 9.52 18.54
C ASP A 17 13.22 10.10 17.79
N LEU A 18 13.52 9.56 16.61
CA LEU A 18 14.66 10.00 15.80
C LEU A 18 14.62 11.48 15.44
N ARG A 19 13.44 12.12 15.40
CA ARG A 19 13.33 13.57 15.14
C ARG A 19 13.88 14.41 16.29
N THR A 20 13.90 13.87 17.50
CA THR A 20 14.49 14.57 18.67
C THR A 20 16.01 14.50 18.66
N VAL A 21 16.56 13.39 18.16
CA VAL A 21 18.00 13.14 18.02
C VAL A 21 18.55 13.85 16.78
N PHE A 22 17.79 13.78 15.68
CA PHE A 22 18.14 14.34 14.37
C PHE A 22 17.03 15.31 13.91
N PRO A 23 17.09 16.58 14.33
CA PRO A 23 16.06 17.57 13.99
C PRO A 23 15.84 17.77 12.48
N PHE A 24 16.83 17.45 11.64
CA PHE A 24 16.68 17.51 10.18
C PHE A 24 15.67 16.48 9.63
N LEU A 25 15.30 15.45 10.41
CA LEU A 25 14.27 14.47 10.03
C LEU A 25 12.84 15.00 10.20
N GLU A 26 12.62 16.01 11.04
CA GLU A 26 11.27 16.54 11.30
C GLU A 26 10.54 16.97 10.01
N PRO A 27 11.11 17.86 9.15
CA PRO A 27 10.40 18.37 7.98
C PRO A 27 10.26 17.35 6.84
N VAL A 28 11.02 16.25 6.89
CA VAL A 28 11.05 15.24 5.82
C VAL A 28 10.39 13.93 6.22
N SER A 29 10.09 13.71 7.50
CA SER A 29 9.34 12.55 7.96
C SER A 29 7.91 12.55 7.43
N ARG A 30 7.35 11.36 7.19
CA ARG A 30 5.97 11.22 6.68
C ARG A 30 5.16 10.32 7.58
N THR A 31 3.86 10.62 7.67
CA THR A 31 2.90 9.68 8.26
C THR A 31 2.58 8.61 7.21
N ALA A 32 2.66 7.35 7.62
CA ALA A 32 2.11 6.22 6.90
C ALA A 32 1.01 5.56 7.73
N VAL A 33 0.02 4.97 7.08
CA VAL A 33 -1.04 4.20 7.73
C VAL A 33 -0.99 2.77 7.21
N LEU A 34 -0.46 1.85 8.01
CA LEU A 34 -0.42 0.42 7.69
C LEU A 34 -1.85 -0.11 7.70
N LEU A 35 -2.30 -0.76 6.62
CA LEU A 35 -3.71 -1.13 6.44
C LEU A 35 -4.12 -2.36 7.26
N ARG A 36 -3.19 -3.30 7.47
CA ARG A 36 -3.38 -4.52 8.27
C ARG A 36 -4.69 -5.23 7.95
N PRO A 37 -4.83 -5.79 6.73
CA PRO A 37 -6.00 -6.57 6.40
C PRO A 37 -6.15 -7.75 7.37
N VAL A 38 -7.38 -7.99 7.80
CA VAL A 38 -7.77 -9.16 8.59
C VAL A 38 -8.98 -9.79 7.89
N ARG A 39 -8.84 -11.04 7.45
CA ARG A 39 -9.92 -11.80 6.78
C ARG A 39 -11.22 -11.70 7.58
N ALA A 40 -12.24 -11.09 6.98
CA ALA A 40 -13.54 -10.88 7.60
C ALA A 40 -14.53 -10.40 6.53
N THR A 41 -15.77 -10.90 6.58
CA THR A 41 -16.85 -10.32 5.76
C THR A 41 -17.20 -8.93 6.28
N VAL A 42 -17.31 -7.95 5.38
CA VAL A 42 -17.66 -6.56 5.71
C VAL A 42 -18.96 -6.19 5.00
N PRO A 43 -20.13 -6.32 5.65
CA PRO A 43 -21.43 -6.18 4.99
C PRO A 43 -21.71 -4.77 4.44
N ASP A 44 -21.19 -3.73 5.10
CA ASP A 44 -21.40 -2.34 4.68
C ASP A 44 -20.64 -2.08 3.36
N PRO A 45 -21.33 -1.80 2.24
CA PRO A 45 -20.69 -1.58 0.95
C PRO A 45 -19.88 -0.27 0.90
N PHE A 46 -20.01 0.63 1.88
CA PHE A 46 -19.27 1.90 1.97
C PHE A 46 -18.09 1.87 2.94
N ALA A 47 -17.93 0.78 3.70
CA ALA A 47 -16.85 0.67 4.69
C ALA A 47 -15.48 0.60 4.00
N SER A 48 -14.45 1.08 4.70
CA SER A 48 -13.07 0.85 4.28
C SER A 48 -12.74 -0.63 4.43
N LYS A 49 -12.25 -1.27 3.37
CA LYS A 49 -12.02 -2.72 3.33
C LYS A 49 -11.03 -3.10 2.23
N PHE A 50 -10.46 -4.29 2.38
CA PHE A 50 -9.77 -5.01 1.31
C PHE A 50 -10.76 -5.98 0.66
N GLY A 51 -10.79 -6.05 -0.67
CA GLY A 51 -11.66 -6.94 -1.42
C GLY A 51 -13.15 -6.79 -1.09
N GLY A 52 -13.90 -7.85 -1.36
CA GLY A 52 -15.33 -7.95 -1.02
C GLY A 52 -16.24 -7.00 -1.80
N ARG A 53 -17.49 -6.89 -1.34
CA ARG A 53 -18.51 -6.08 -2.01
C ARG A 53 -18.31 -4.58 -1.72
N ILE A 54 -18.26 -3.79 -2.79
CA ILE A 54 -18.17 -2.32 -2.76
C ILE A 54 -19.47 -1.66 -3.23
N ALA A 55 -19.63 -0.38 -2.89
CA ALA A 55 -20.75 0.43 -3.34
C ALA A 55 -20.58 0.83 -4.81
N TRP A 56 -21.38 0.24 -5.70
CA TRP A 56 -21.38 0.57 -7.13
C TRP A 56 -22.80 0.88 -7.62
N PRO A 57 -23.06 2.02 -8.28
CA PRO A 57 -24.39 2.35 -8.81
C PRO A 57 -24.82 1.41 -9.94
N GLN A 58 -26.10 1.02 -9.96
CA GLN A 58 -26.66 0.19 -11.04
C GLN A 58 -26.67 0.91 -12.41
N SER A 59 -26.72 2.24 -12.39
CA SER A 59 -26.68 3.11 -13.57
C SER A 59 -25.30 3.20 -14.21
N GLU A 60 -24.24 2.84 -13.48
CA GLU A 60 -22.86 2.94 -13.96
C GLU A 60 -22.35 1.57 -14.42
N GLN A 61 -21.82 1.51 -15.64
CA GLN A 61 -21.22 0.29 -16.16
C GLN A 61 -20.02 -0.13 -15.31
N TRP A 62 -19.96 -1.41 -14.95
CA TRP A 62 -18.83 -1.98 -14.24
C TRP A 62 -17.55 -1.94 -15.11
N PRO A 63 -16.39 -1.53 -14.57
CA PRO A 63 -15.15 -1.45 -15.33
C PRO A 63 -14.71 -2.83 -15.80
N ARG A 64 -14.26 -2.90 -17.06
CA ARG A 64 -13.74 -4.12 -17.67
C ARG A 64 -12.36 -3.85 -18.25
N CYS A 65 -11.52 -4.88 -18.22
CA CYS A 65 -10.21 -4.82 -18.84
C CYS A 65 -10.35 -4.67 -20.37
N PRO A 66 -9.66 -3.70 -21.01
CA PRO A 66 -9.70 -3.54 -22.46
C PRO A 66 -9.08 -4.72 -23.22
N HIS A 67 -8.17 -5.47 -22.59
CA HIS A 67 -7.48 -6.61 -23.22
C HIS A 67 -8.26 -7.92 -23.07
N HIS A 68 -8.72 -8.20 -21.86
CA HIS A 68 -9.36 -9.48 -21.53
C HIS A 68 -10.88 -9.44 -21.59
N ALA A 69 -11.49 -8.25 -21.65
CA ALA A 69 -12.92 -8.03 -21.42
C ALA A 69 -13.44 -8.60 -20.08
N ALA A 70 -12.53 -8.96 -19.17
CA ALA A 70 -12.82 -9.44 -17.83
C ALA A 70 -13.32 -8.27 -16.95
N PRO A 71 -14.33 -8.47 -16.10
CA PRO A 71 -14.72 -7.46 -15.12
C PRO A 71 -13.60 -7.26 -14.11
N HIS A 72 -13.33 -6.01 -13.74
CA HIS A 72 -12.37 -5.75 -12.67
C HIS A 72 -12.91 -6.24 -11.32
N VAL A 73 -12.03 -6.71 -10.45
CA VAL A 73 -12.37 -7.09 -9.07
C VAL A 73 -12.04 -5.94 -8.13
N PRO A 74 -12.86 -5.69 -7.08
CA PRO A 74 -12.53 -4.69 -6.07
C PRO A 74 -11.31 -5.13 -5.28
N VAL A 75 -10.34 -4.24 -5.12
CA VAL A 75 -9.08 -4.48 -4.40
C VAL A 75 -9.12 -3.77 -3.07
N LEU A 76 -9.39 -2.46 -3.09
CA LEU A 76 -9.34 -1.64 -1.90
C LEU A 76 -10.40 -0.56 -1.98
N GLN A 77 -11.07 -0.33 -0.85
CA GLN A 77 -11.96 0.80 -0.68
C GLN A 77 -11.58 1.54 0.60
N LEU A 78 -11.43 2.86 0.55
CA LEU A 78 -10.99 3.68 1.68
C LEU A 78 -11.88 4.92 1.83
N ARG A 79 -12.40 5.15 3.03
CA ARG A 79 -13.14 6.37 3.39
C ARG A 79 -12.19 7.44 3.94
N ARG A 80 -12.47 8.70 3.60
CA ARG A 80 -11.77 9.87 4.15
C ARG A 80 -11.80 9.91 5.68
N ASP A 81 -12.91 9.54 6.31
CA ASP A 81 -13.04 9.55 7.78
C ASP A 81 -12.10 8.54 8.47
N ASN A 82 -11.68 7.48 7.76
CA ASN A 82 -10.74 6.50 8.29
C ASN A 82 -9.28 6.84 7.93
N PHE A 83 -9.08 7.50 6.79
CA PHE A 83 -7.77 7.84 6.22
C PHE A 83 -7.73 9.32 5.77
N PRO A 84 -7.81 10.28 6.70
CA PRO A 84 -7.73 11.71 6.38
C PRO A 84 -6.36 12.13 5.81
N GLU A 85 -5.34 11.28 5.93
CA GLU A 85 -4.00 11.48 5.37
C GLU A 85 -3.98 11.39 3.84
N LEU A 86 -4.99 10.76 3.22
CA LEU A 86 -5.09 10.69 1.77
C LEU A 86 -5.49 12.06 1.19
N PRO A 87 -4.92 12.46 0.06
CA PRO A 87 -5.22 13.73 -0.60
C PRO A 87 -6.49 13.63 -1.45
N PHE A 88 -7.62 13.29 -0.81
CA PHE A 88 -8.94 13.26 -1.45
C PHE A 88 -9.22 14.58 -2.19
N PRO A 89 -9.73 14.55 -3.43
CA PRO A 89 -10.24 15.76 -4.06
C PRO A 89 -11.45 16.28 -3.28
N ALA A 90 -11.74 17.57 -3.41
CA ALA A 90 -12.84 18.22 -2.68
C ALA A 90 -14.19 17.52 -2.91
N SER A 91 -14.38 16.95 -4.10
CA SER A 91 -15.57 16.26 -4.58
C SER A 91 -15.74 14.80 -4.11
N ALA A 92 -14.82 14.23 -3.31
CA ALA A 92 -14.85 12.81 -2.97
C ALA A 92 -14.42 12.49 -1.53
N ASP A 93 -15.12 11.59 -0.86
CA ASP A 93 -14.80 11.06 0.49
C ASP A 93 -14.61 9.52 0.49
N LEU A 94 -14.61 8.90 -0.69
CA LEU A 94 -14.41 7.47 -0.92
C LEU A 94 -13.46 7.23 -2.09
N LEU A 95 -12.40 6.46 -1.86
CA LEU A 95 -11.52 5.94 -2.91
C LEU A 95 -11.86 4.47 -3.13
N GLN A 96 -12.10 4.09 -4.38
CA GLN A 96 -12.22 2.70 -4.79
C GLN A 96 -11.12 2.36 -5.79
N ILE A 97 -10.47 1.23 -5.55
CA ILE A 97 -9.45 0.64 -6.40
C ILE A 97 -9.97 -0.71 -6.83
N LEU A 98 -10.06 -0.90 -8.14
CA LEU A 98 -10.38 -2.18 -8.76
C LEU A 98 -9.25 -2.53 -9.73
N TRP A 99 -9.09 -3.79 -10.08
CA TRP A 99 -8.16 -4.15 -11.15
C TRP A 99 -8.62 -5.36 -11.96
N CYS A 100 -8.02 -5.56 -13.13
CA CYS A 100 -8.17 -6.81 -13.86
C CYS A 100 -7.41 -7.94 -13.12
N PRO A 101 -8.08 -9.05 -12.77
CA PRO A 101 -7.41 -10.16 -12.07
C PRO A 101 -6.71 -11.15 -13.02
N GLU A 102 -6.76 -10.91 -14.33
CA GLU A 102 -6.04 -11.72 -15.33
C GLU A 102 -4.56 -11.30 -15.40
N ASP A 103 -3.70 -12.20 -15.86
CA ASP A 103 -2.30 -11.90 -16.15
C ASP A 103 -2.17 -11.38 -17.60
N LEU A 104 -0.95 -11.00 -18.01
CA LEU A 104 -0.56 -10.68 -19.40
C LEU A 104 -1.16 -9.39 -19.97
N HIS A 105 -1.08 -8.28 -19.24
CA HIS A 105 -1.47 -6.96 -19.76
C HIS A 105 -0.35 -6.34 -20.63
N PRO A 106 -0.58 -6.08 -21.93
CA PRO A 106 0.44 -5.48 -22.81
C PRO A 106 0.90 -4.08 -22.36
N GLU A 107 0.00 -3.31 -21.73
CA GLU A 107 0.29 -1.95 -21.25
C GLU A 107 1.06 -1.91 -19.93
N ALA A 108 1.08 -3.00 -19.15
CA ALA A 108 1.97 -3.12 -18.00
C ALA A 108 3.46 -3.08 -18.45
N ALA A 109 3.72 -3.47 -19.70
CA ALA A 109 5.01 -3.38 -20.37
C ALA A 109 5.32 -2.01 -21.02
N LEU A 110 4.38 -1.06 -21.02
CA LEU A 110 4.58 0.24 -21.68
C LEU A 110 5.16 1.29 -20.72
N ARG A 111 6.49 1.33 -20.69
CA ARG A 111 7.27 2.48 -20.22
C ARG A 111 6.95 3.71 -21.11
N PRO A 112 6.60 4.89 -20.57
CA PRO A 112 6.40 6.11 -21.38
C PRO A 112 7.70 6.75 -21.86
N SER A 113 8.80 6.01 -21.98
CA SER A 113 10.05 6.55 -22.50
C SER A 113 10.81 5.53 -23.31
N GLN A 114 11.11 5.95 -24.54
CA GLN A 114 12.05 5.41 -25.51
C GLN A 114 11.41 4.51 -26.58
N ASN A 115 11.78 4.84 -27.82
CA ASN A 115 11.48 4.15 -29.07
C ASN A 115 11.98 2.69 -29.04
N VAL A 116 11.34 1.83 -28.24
CA VAL A 116 11.60 0.40 -28.23
C VAL A 116 10.52 -0.24 -29.10
N THR A 117 10.88 -0.59 -30.33
CA THR A 117 10.01 -1.25 -31.31
C THR A 117 9.99 -2.78 -31.20
N GLU A 118 10.63 -3.33 -30.17
CA GLU A 118 10.72 -4.77 -29.90
C GLU A 118 10.04 -5.04 -28.55
N PRO A 119 9.16 -6.06 -28.43
CA PRO A 119 8.67 -6.51 -27.14
C PRO A 119 9.87 -6.88 -26.25
N LEU A 120 9.95 -6.36 -25.04
CA LEU A 120 10.92 -6.84 -24.06
C LEU A 120 10.55 -8.28 -23.71
N ASP A 121 11.36 -9.22 -24.17
CA ASP A 121 11.27 -10.66 -23.86
C ASP A 121 11.83 -10.94 -22.47
N ASP A 122 11.37 -10.19 -21.45
CA ASP A 122 11.75 -10.45 -20.05
C ASP A 122 10.73 -11.28 -19.27
N GLY A 123 9.54 -11.52 -19.82
CA GLY A 123 8.52 -12.41 -19.22
C GLY A 123 7.94 -11.95 -17.87
N PHE A 124 8.53 -10.95 -17.22
CA PHE A 124 8.18 -10.47 -15.87
C PHE A 124 7.22 -9.28 -15.90
N THR A 125 7.37 -8.39 -16.88
CA THR A 125 6.53 -7.18 -16.98
C THR A 125 5.08 -7.46 -17.37
N LEU A 126 4.79 -8.69 -17.82
CA LEU A 126 3.47 -9.13 -18.27
C LEU A 126 2.55 -9.55 -17.11
N LEU A 127 3.00 -9.61 -15.86
CA LEU A 127 2.21 -10.23 -14.77
C LEU A 127 1.49 -9.22 -13.85
N LEU A 128 1.40 -7.94 -14.22
CA LEU A 128 0.79 -6.93 -13.35
C LEU A 128 -0.71 -6.74 -13.64
N PRO A 129 -1.58 -6.61 -12.63
CA PRO A 129 -3.00 -6.36 -12.84
C PRO A 129 -3.21 -4.92 -13.27
N LEU A 130 -4.07 -4.69 -14.27
CA LEU A 130 -4.38 -3.36 -14.76
C LEU A 130 -5.40 -2.68 -13.82
N PRO A 131 -5.03 -1.61 -13.09
CA PRO A 131 -5.89 -1.02 -12.08
C PRO A 131 -6.85 0.03 -12.66
N THR A 132 -7.85 0.37 -11.87
CA THR A 132 -8.82 1.43 -12.13
C THR A 132 -9.18 2.09 -10.81
N PHE A 133 -9.08 3.41 -10.78
CA PHE A 133 -9.36 4.21 -9.61
C PHE A 133 -10.68 4.98 -9.77
N ARG A 134 -11.41 5.14 -8.67
CA ARG A 134 -12.59 6.00 -8.60
C ARG A 134 -12.56 6.81 -7.31
N TRP A 135 -12.44 8.12 -7.46
CA TRP A 135 -12.82 9.07 -6.41
C TRP A 135 -14.34 9.24 -6.44
N ARG A 136 -15.00 9.05 -5.30
CA ARG A 136 -16.46 9.11 -5.18
C ARG A 136 -16.90 9.82 -3.92
N MET A 137 -18.13 10.31 -3.93
CA MET A 137 -18.81 10.86 -2.76
C MET A 137 -19.87 9.87 -2.26
N VAL A 138 -19.77 9.46 -1.00
CA VAL A 138 -20.68 8.50 -0.36
C VAL A 138 -22.12 8.98 -0.42
N SER A 139 -22.36 10.27 -0.15
CA SER A 139 -23.71 10.84 -0.20
C SER A 139 -24.34 10.71 -1.59
N GLN A 140 -23.58 10.95 -2.66
CA GLN A 140 -24.04 10.79 -4.04
C GLN A 140 -24.30 9.33 -4.43
N LEU A 141 -23.48 8.40 -3.94
CA LEU A 141 -23.69 6.96 -4.17
C LEU A 141 -24.91 6.44 -3.40
N SER A 142 -25.07 6.85 -2.14
CA SER A 142 -26.18 6.43 -1.27
C SER A 142 -27.56 6.91 -1.76
N ALA A 143 -27.59 7.98 -2.56
CA ALA A 143 -28.81 8.48 -3.20
C ALA A 143 -29.24 7.64 -4.42
N GLN A 144 -28.42 6.67 -4.85
CA GLN A 144 -28.67 5.83 -6.01
C GLN A 144 -28.95 4.38 -5.61
N ARG A 145 -29.57 3.63 -6.52
CA ARG A 145 -29.70 2.18 -6.37
C ARG A 145 -28.35 1.52 -6.64
N LEU A 146 -27.79 0.85 -5.63
CA LEU A 146 -26.56 0.08 -5.77
C LEU A 146 -26.82 -1.28 -6.44
N LEU A 147 -25.78 -1.83 -7.07
CA LEU A 147 -25.79 -3.21 -7.53
C LEU A 147 -26.01 -4.18 -6.35
N GLY A 148 -26.91 -5.14 -6.56
CA GLY A 148 -27.19 -6.21 -5.60
C GLY A 148 -26.06 -7.24 -5.55
N GLU A 149 -25.52 -7.58 -6.71
CA GLU A 149 -24.41 -8.52 -6.89
C GLU A 149 -23.35 -7.90 -7.80
N MET A 150 -22.08 -8.24 -7.54
CA MET A 150 -20.97 -7.83 -8.41
C MET A 150 -20.87 -8.79 -9.59
N PRO A 151 -20.37 -8.34 -10.76
CA PRO A 151 -20.06 -9.24 -11.86
C PRO A 151 -19.13 -10.38 -11.41
N LYS A 152 -19.44 -11.60 -11.85
CA LYS A 152 -18.63 -12.78 -11.54
C LYS A 152 -17.24 -12.63 -12.19
N PRO A 153 -16.14 -12.81 -11.44
CA PRO A 153 -14.80 -12.87 -12.01
C PRO A 153 -14.66 -13.99 -13.04
N THR A 154 -13.74 -13.82 -13.99
CA THR A 154 -13.39 -14.83 -15.00
C THR A 154 -12.35 -15.84 -14.50
N VAL A 155 -11.58 -15.46 -13.48
CA VAL A 155 -10.55 -16.30 -12.83
C VAL A 155 -11.08 -16.96 -11.54
N PRO A 156 -10.48 -18.07 -11.08
CA PRO A 156 -10.83 -18.68 -9.80
C PRO A 156 -10.43 -17.79 -8.62
N VAL A 157 -11.07 -18.01 -7.47
CA VAL A 157 -10.76 -17.29 -6.22
C VAL A 157 -9.35 -17.54 -5.68
N THR A 158 -8.67 -18.57 -6.19
CA THR A 158 -7.28 -18.92 -5.87
C THR A 158 -6.27 -18.19 -6.76
N ASN A 159 -6.73 -17.35 -7.68
CA ASN A 159 -5.85 -16.56 -8.53
C ASN A 159 -5.08 -15.53 -7.66
N PRO A 160 -3.78 -15.31 -7.91
CA PRO A 160 -2.92 -14.43 -7.10
C PRO A 160 -3.38 -12.96 -7.11
N HIS A 161 -4.08 -12.49 -8.14
CA HIS A 161 -4.64 -11.15 -8.20
C HIS A 161 -6.07 -11.08 -7.63
N MET A 162 -6.58 -12.16 -7.03
CA MET A 162 -7.89 -12.15 -6.40
C MET A 162 -7.79 -11.79 -4.91
N PRO A 163 -8.31 -10.63 -4.48
CA PRO A 163 -8.28 -10.25 -3.08
C PRO A 163 -9.31 -11.03 -2.25
N HIS A 164 -8.91 -11.45 -1.06
CA HIS A 164 -9.83 -11.85 0.00
C HIS A 164 -10.60 -10.64 0.54
N GLU A 165 -11.81 -10.90 1.05
CA GLU A 165 -12.53 -9.89 1.79
C GLU A 165 -11.94 -9.76 3.20
N CYS A 166 -11.43 -8.57 3.50
CA CYS A 166 -10.80 -8.25 4.77
C CYS A 166 -11.33 -6.94 5.34
N SER A 167 -11.55 -6.93 6.65
CA SER A 167 -11.60 -5.69 7.42
C SER A 167 -10.19 -5.08 7.54
N LEU A 168 -10.09 -3.78 7.82
CA LEU A 168 -8.81 -3.10 8.03
C LEU A 168 -8.59 -2.79 9.51
N ASN A 169 -7.35 -2.96 9.99
CA ASN A 169 -6.94 -2.61 11.35
C ASN A 169 -5.82 -1.55 11.32
N PRO A 170 -6.15 -0.30 10.93
CA PRO A 170 -5.14 0.67 10.53
C PRO A 170 -4.21 1.10 11.68
N VAL A 171 -2.90 1.14 11.41
CA VAL A 171 -1.88 1.61 12.36
C VAL A 171 -1.13 2.80 11.75
N ARG A 172 -1.17 3.95 12.43
CA ARG A 172 -0.46 5.17 12.02
C ARG A 172 0.98 5.15 12.54
N VAL A 173 1.93 5.37 11.65
CA VAL A 173 3.36 5.33 11.97
C VAL A 173 4.07 6.53 11.34
N THR A 174 5.21 6.91 11.93
CA THR A 174 6.14 7.84 11.30
C THR A 174 7.19 7.03 10.54
N GLU A 175 7.35 7.36 9.27
CA GLU A 175 8.41 6.85 8.41
C GLU A 175 9.44 7.92 8.12
N PHE A 176 10.66 7.48 7.87
CA PHE A 176 11.80 8.33 7.51
C PHE A 176 12.22 8.07 6.06
N PRO A 177 12.74 9.09 5.35
CA PRO A 177 13.19 8.89 3.99
C PRO A 177 14.49 8.09 3.93
N LEU A 178 14.66 7.34 2.84
CA LEU A 178 15.94 6.73 2.45
C LEU A 178 16.52 7.38 1.19
N SER A 179 15.80 8.37 0.62
CA SER A 179 16.16 9.02 -0.64
C SER A 179 17.13 10.18 -0.42
N GLU A 180 18.15 10.23 -1.26
CA GLU A 180 19.11 11.35 -1.32
C GLU A 180 18.47 12.70 -1.73
N GLU A 181 17.24 12.69 -2.25
CA GLU A 181 16.48 13.93 -2.49
C GLU A 181 16.06 14.64 -1.19
N LEU A 182 15.94 13.89 -0.09
CA LEU A 182 15.37 14.39 1.17
C LEU A 182 16.39 14.44 2.31
N ILE A 183 17.34 13.52 2.34
CA ILE A 183 18.44 13.49 3.30
C ILE A 183 19.74 13.14 2.57
N THR A 184 20.87 13.75 2.95
CA THR A 184 22.15 13.42 2.31
C THR A 184 22.64 12.03 2.73
N ALA A 185 23.50 11.40 1.92
CA ALA A 185 24.14 10.13 2.29
C ALA A 185 24.84 10.19 3.66
N SER A 186 25.51 11.32 3.96
CA SER A 186 26.15 11.53 5.27
C SER A 186 25.16 11.66 6.42
N GLN A 187 24.00 12.26 6.19
CA GLN A 187 22.92 12.30 7.19
C GLN A 187 22.33 10.90 7.42
N LEU A 188 22.10 10.14 6.37
CA LEU A 188 21.61 8.75 6.48
C LEU A 188 22.61 7.89 7.27
N GLU A 189 23.89 7.94 6.91
CA GLU A 189 24.97 7.22 7.62
C GLU A 189 25.05 7.63 9.10
N GLN A 190 24.84 8.92 9.41
CA GLN A 190 24.80 9.39 10.79
C GLN A 190 23.65 8.76 11.60
N VAL A 191 22.46 8.66 11.00
CA VAL A 191 21.28 8.04 11.64
C VAL A 191 21.52 6.54 11.82
N GLU A 192 22.02 5.86 10.79
CA GLU A 192 22.31 4.42 10.82
C GLU A 192 23.31 4.06 11.92
N ASN A 193 24.43 4.80 11.99
CA ASN A 193 25.45 4.57 13.01
C ASN A 193 24.90 4.83 14.42
N TRP A 194 24.13 5.91 14.61
CA TRP A 194 23.52 6.20 15.90
C TRP A 194 22.52 5.12 16.33
N VAL A 195 21.67 4.64 15.42
CA VAL A 195 20.72 3.55 15.72
C VAL A 195 21.47 2.27 16.11
N ARG A 196 22.54 1.92 15.39
CA ARG A 196 23.38 0.76 15.72
C ARG A 196 23.96 0.85 17.13
N GLU A 197 24.40 2.03 17.55
CA GLU A 197 25.02 2.25 18.87
C GLU A 197 24.01 2.40 20.01
N ASN A 198 22.83 2.96 19.75
CA ASN A 198 21.91 3.42 20.81
C ASN A 198 20.61 2.61 20.91
N ALA A 199 20.22 1.86 19.87
CA ALA A 199 18.95 1.11 19.84
C ALA A 199 19.06 -0.35 20.33
N ARG A 200 20.14 -0.70 21.05
CA ARG A 200 20.37 -2.09 21.53
C ARG A 200 19.18 -2.64 22.33
N GLN A 201 18.62 -1.84 23.23
CA GLN A 201 17.47 -2.25 24.05
C GLN A 201 16.21 -2.50 23.19
N ASP A 202 16.02 -1.69 22.14
CA ASP A 202 14.93 -1.89 21.19
C ASP A 202 15.10 -3.19 20.40
N PHE A 203 16.30 -3.49 19.91
CA PHE A 203 16.60 -4.74 19.23
C PHE A 203 16.36 -5.95 20.14
N GLU A 204 16.86 -5.92 21.37
CA GLU A 204 16.63 -6.98 22.36
C GLU A 204 15.13 -7.17 22.65
N ALA A 205 14.36 -6.09 22.79
CA ALA A 205 12.91 -6.14 23.00
C ALA A 205 12.15 -6.72 21.80
N MET A 206 12.65 -6.51 20.58
CA MET A 206 12.11 -7.09 19.34
C MET A 206 12.64 -8.51 19.07
N ASN A 207 13.43 -9.09 19.99
CA ASN A 207 14.09 -10.38 19.81
C ASN A 207 14.94 -10.42 18.51
N ILE A 208 15.66 -9.32 18.26
CA ILE A 208 16.68 -9.20 17.22
C ILE A 208 18.03 -9.32 17.93
N ASP A 209 18.86 -10.26 17.49
CA ASP A 209 20.25 -10.34 17.93
C ASP A 209 21.02 -9.13 17.37
N PRO A 210 21.55 -8.22 18.21
CA PRO A 210 22.26 -7.04 17.75
C PRO A 210 23.47 -7.35 16.87
N ASP A 211 24.05 -8.54 16.99
CA ASP A 211 25.24 -8.96 16.25
C ASP A 211 24.90 -9.74 14.96
N SER A 212 23.61 -10.00 14.70
CA SER A 212 23.14 -10.78 13.55
C SER A 212 23.16 -10.06 12.20
N GLY A 213 23.42 -8.75 12.20
CA GLY A 213 23.28 -7.90 11.01
C GLY A 213 21.84 -7.46 10.70
N ALA A 214 20.82 -7.95 11.43
CA ALA A 214 19.42 -7.57 11.27
C ALA A 214 19.03 -6.24 11.98
N THR A 215 20.02 -5.48 12.45
CA THR A 215 19.87 -4.16 13.11
C THR A 215 19.77 -3.01 12.10
N ASP A 216 19.29 -3.29 10.90
CA ASP A 216 19.24 -2.33 9.80
C ASP A 216 18.22 -1.22 10.07
N PHE A 217 18.68 0.04 10.04
CA PHE A 217 17.82 1.23 10.18
C PHE A 217 16.73 1.29 9.11
N ALA A 218 17.06 0.97 7.86
CA ALA A 218 16.11 1.00 6.75
C ALA A 218 14.93 0.06 7.02
N MET A 219 15.23 -1.17 7.46
CA MET A 219 14.22 -2.19 7.75
C MET A 219 13.47 -1.92 9.05
N GLN A 220 14.17 -1.62 10.14
CA GLN A 220 13.58 -1.57 11.47
C GLN A 220 13.07 -0.18 11.83
N PHE A 221 13.59 0.89 11.24
CA PHE A 221 13.29 2.24 11.71
C PHE A 221 12.77 3.20 10.66
N SER A 222 12.98 2.94 9.37
CA SER A 222 12.71 3.89 8.30
C SER A 222 11.35 3.71 7.61
N VAL A 223 11.23 2.72 6.71
CA VAL A 223 10.04 2.54 5.87
C VAL A 223 9.39 1.22 6.23
N ALA A 224 8.10 1.23 6.60
CA ALA A 224 7.40 0.01 6.94
C ALA A 224 7.07 -0.80 5.68
N PRO A 225 7.20 -2.14 5.72
CA PRO A 225 6.70 -3.01 4.66
C PRO A 225 5.17 -3.13 4.73
N GLY A 226 4.58 -3.81 3.75
CA GLY A 226 3.16 -4.14 3.72
C GLY A 226 2.27 -3.10 3.05
N SER A 227 0.98 -3.41 2.97
CA SER A 227 0.00 -2.53 2.36
C SER A 227 -0.25 -1.32 3.27
N LYS A 228 -0.11 -0.11 2.73
CA LYS A 228 -0.16 1.13 3.51
C LYS A 228 -0.62 2.31 2.68
N VAL A 229 -1.08 3.35 3.37
CA VAL A 229 -1.42 4.66 2.82
C VAL A 229 -0.34 5.67 3.21
N GLY A 230 0.02 6.56 2.29
CA GLY A 230 1.01 7.61 2.55
C GLY A 230 2.42 7.05 2.73
N GLY A 231 3.25 7.76 3.50
CA GLY A 231 4.63 7.33 3.76
C GLY A 231 5.55 7.37 2.53
N PHE A 232 6.49 6.42 2.51
CA PHE A 232 7.48 6.20 1.47
C PHE A 232 7.33 4.82 0.83
N GLU A 233 7.86 4.69 -0.37
CA GLU A 233 7.95 3.41 -1.06
C GLU A 233 9.03 2.56 -0.40
N HIS A 234 8.70 1.29 -0.09
CA HIS A 234 9.64 0.36 0.52
C HIS A 234 10.52 -0.26 -0.58
N PHE A 235 11.84 -0.09 -0.50
CA PHE A 235 12.85 -0.72 -1.38
C PHE A 235 12.56 -0.59 -2.90
N SER A 236 12.58 0.64 -3.43
CA SER A 236 12.55 0.85 -4.88
C SER A 236 13.97 0.85 -5.45
N GLN A 237 14.38 -0.21 -6.16
CA GLN A 237 15.58 -0.14 -7.00
C GLN A 237 15.27 0.74 -8.22
N TYR A 238 16.03 1.82 -8.38
CA TYR A 238 16.06 2.76 -9.52
C TYR A 238 14.77 2.80 -10.37
N ARG A 239 13.83 3.69 -10.01
CA ARG A 239 12.58 3.89 -10.75
C ARG A 239 12.53 5.28 -11.40
N PRO A 240 12.01 5.39 -12.65
CA PRO A 240 11.70 6.69 -13.22
C PRO A 240 10.60 7.37 -12.41
N GLU A 241 10.79 8.66 -12.17
CA GLU A 241 9.84 9.51 -11.45
C GLU A 241 8.42 9.40 -12.04
N ALA A 242 7.44 9.12 -11.18
CA ALA A 242 6.02 9.13 -11.55
C ALA A 242 5.60 10.54 -11.99
N LYS A 243 5.17 10.69 -13.25
CA LYS A 243 4.71 11.97 -13.82
C LYS A 243 3.22 11.92 -14.13
N CYS A 244 2.54 13.03 -13.82
CA CYS A 244 1.12 13.16 -14.09
C CYS A 244 0.86 13.18 -15.60
N PRO A 245 -0.04 12.35 -16.14
CA PRO A 245 -0.35 12.35 -17.58
C PRO A 245 -1.01 13.65 -18.06
N ASN A 246 -1.58 14.45 -17.14
CA ASN A 246 -2.30 15.67 -17.48
C ASN A 246 -1.45 16.94 -17.39
N CYS A 247 -0.52 17.02 -16.44
CA CYS A 247 0.27 18.24 -16.17
C CYS A 247 1.77 18.00 -16.04
N GLU A 248 2.23 16.76 -16.26
CA GLU A 248 3.64 16.33 -16.27
C GLU A 248 4.41 16.52 -14.95
N ALA A 249 3.79 17.07 -13.92
CA ALA A 249 4.40 17.25 -12.61
C ALA A 249 4.72 15.90 -11.94
N LYS A 250 5.81 15.88 -11.15
CA LYS A 250 6.11 14.80 -10.20
C LYS A 250 4.88 14.50 -9.35
N MET A 251 4.51 13.23 -9.30
CA MET A 251 3.42 12.72 -8.48
C MET A 251 3.95 12.25 -7.12
N SER A 252 3.08 12.26 -6.12
CA SER A 252 3.42 11.85 -4.76
C SER A 252 2.95 10.42 -4.51
N HIS A 253 3.71 9.64 -3.73
CA HIS A 253 3.25 8.33 -3.27
C HIS A 253 1.92 8.46 -2.54
N LEU A 254 0.93 7.68 -2.98
CA LEU A 254 -0.43 7.66 -2.44
C LEU A 254 -0.60 6.48 -1.46
N LEU A 255 -0.26 5.28 -1.93
CA LEU A 255 -0.40 4.03 -1.18
C LEU A 255 0.45 2.92 -1.81
N THR A 256 0.74 1.93 -0.98
CA THR A 256 1.35 0.66 -1.36
C THR A 256 0.32 -0.46 -1.19
N ILE A 257 0.24 -1.36 -2.16
CA ILE A 257 -0.42 -2.67 -2.01
C ILE A 257 0.69 -3.72 -2.11
N SER A 258 0.83 -4.56 -1.09
CA SER A 258 1.91 -5.55 -1.03
C SER A 258 1.35 -6.97 -1.04
N SER A 259 2.12 -7.90 -1.60
CA SER A 259 1.88 -9.34 -1.47
C SER A 259 1.97 -9.82 -0.01
N SER A 260 2.79 -9.14 0.80
CA SER A 260 3.08 -9.53 2.17
C SER A 260 3.01 -8.35 3.11
N GLU A 261 2.25 -8.47 4.19
CA GLU A 261 2.13 -7.41 5.20
C GLU A 261 3.33 -7.33 6.16
N TYR A 262 4.17 -8.37 6.18
CA TYR A 262 5.33 -8.56 7.07
C TYR A 262 6.40 -9.41 6.37
N GLY A 263 7.67 -9.27 6.77
CA GLY A 263 8.76 -10.18 6.37
C GLY A 263 9.13 -11.14 7.51
N GLU A 264 9.51 -12.40 7.20
CA GLU A 264 9.83 -13.42 8.21
C GLU A 264 11.01 -13.06 9.10
N ASN A 265 12.07 -12.52 8.49
CA ASN A 265 13.36 -12.38 9.15
C ASN A 265 13.77 -10.91 9.33
N ASP A 266 13.25 -10.03 8.48
CA ASP A 266 13.66 -8.64 8.41
C ASP A 266 12.46 -7.73 8.74
N ALA A 267 12.70 -6.62 9.44
CA ALA A 267 11.68 -5.63 9.83
C ALA A 267 10.72 -6.04 10.98
N LYS A 268 11.19 -6.81 11.98
CA LYS A 268 10.45 -7.24 13.19
C LYS A 268 9.73 -6.11 13.96
N ARG A 269 10.19 -4.85 13.88
CA ARG A 269 9.46 -3.71 14.48
C ARG A 269 8.02 -3.67 14.02
N TRP A 270 7.79 -3.94 12.74
CA TRP A 270 6.49 -3.82 12.11
C TRP A 270 5.65 -5.08 12.26
N HIS A 271 6.06 -6.09 13.04
CA HIS A 271 5.19 -7.23 13.31
C HIS A 271 4.04 -6.84 14.24
N PRO A 272 2.89 -7.54 14.15
CA PRO A 272 1.76 -7.26 15.00
C PRO A 272 1.96 -7.95 16.35
N TYR A 273 1.68 -7.23 17.44
CA TYR A 273 1.72 -7.74 18.81
C TYR A 273 0.32 -7.72 19.42
N ASP A 274 0.06 -8.65 20.33
CA ASP A 274 -1.11 -8.60 21.19
C ASP A 274 -0.94 -7.54 22.30
N GLN A 275 -2.00 -7.32 23.09
CA GLN A 275 -1.96 -6.37 24.20
C GLN A 275 -0.96 -6.73 25.30
N ASN A 276 -0.48 -7.97 25.33
CA ASN A 276 0.50 -8.46 26.30
C ASN A 276 1.94 -8.37 25.77
N GLY A 277 2.14 -7.82 24.56
CA GLY A 277 3.44 -7.70 23.93
C GLY A 277 3.96 -9.00 23.32
N SER A 278 3.10 -10.01 23.12
CA SER A 278 3.47 -11.24 22.42
C SER A 278 3.32 -11.05 20.91
N VAL A 279 4.35 -11.42 20.15
CA VAL A 279 4.30 -11.46 18.69
C VAL A 279 3.15 -12.38 18.28
N LEU A 280 2.21 -11.86 17.48
CA LEU A 280 1.16 -12.69 16.92
C LEU A 280 1.75 -13.61 15.85
N PRO A 281 1.33 -14.89 15.80
CA PRO A 281 1.77 -15.79 14.73
C PRO A 281 1.51 -15.15 13.37
N LEU A 282 2.50 -15.24 12.48
CA LEU A 282 2.33 -14.88 11.08
C LEU A 282 1.40 -15.89 10.44
N ASP A 283 0.12 -15.53 10.30
CA ASP A 283 -0.79 -16.27 9.46
C ASP A 283 -0.79 -15.63 8.07
N TYR A 284 -0.05 -16.24 7.14
CA TYR A 284 -0.02 -15.81 5.74
C TYR A 284 -1.41 -15.86 5.10
N ASP A 285 -2.27 -16.76 5.58
CA ASP A 285 -3.67 -16.83 5.16
C ASP A 285 -4.51 -15.67 5.68
N GLU A 286 -4.06 -14.86 6.65
CA GLU A 286 -4.82 -13.67 7.10
C GLU A 286 -4.62 -12.43 6.20
N CYS A 287 -3.69 -12.48 5.25
CA CYS A 287 -3.38 -11.36 4.37
C CYS A 287 -4.51 -11.07 3.36
N SER A 288 -4.30 -10.05 2.53
CA SER A 288 -5.20 -9.66 1.44
C SER A 288 -5.46 -10.78 0.41
N GLY A 289 -4.73 -11.90 0.45
CA GLY A 289 -4.78 -12.97 -0.55
C GLY A 289 -4.08 -12.63 -1.87
N ILE A 290 -3.58 -11.39 -1.98
CA ILE A 290 -2.89 -10.92 -3.15
C ILE A 290 -1.47 -11.46 -3.14
N CYS A 291 -1.06 -11.96 -4.29
CA CYS A 291 0.33 -12.21 -4.62
C CYS A 291 0.64 -11.47 -5.93
N ILE A 292 1.73 -10.73 -5.95
CA ILE A 292 2.15 -9.90 -7.07
C ILE A 292 3.48 -10.44 -7.56
N GLY A 293 3.51 -11.12 -8.71
CA GLY A 293 4.75 -11.72 -9.23
C GLY A 293 5.50 -12.53 -8.15
N ASP A 294 6.80 -12.27 -7.99
CA ASP A 294 7.66 -12.88 -6.96
C ASP A 294 7.58 -12.12 -5.61
N LEU A 295 6.37 -12.01 -5.05
CA LEU A 295 6.09 -11.31 -3.77
C LEU A 295 6.39 -9.80 -3.79
N ASP A 296 6.11 -9.17 -4.91
CA ASP A 296 6.37 -7.77 -5.17
C ASP A 296 5.33 -6.84 -4.49
N GLN A 297 5.52 -5.54 -4.69
CA GLN A 297 4.65 -4.46 -4.22
C GLN A 297 4.21 -3.58 -5.39
N TYR A 298 3.06 -2.94 -5.20
CA TYR A 298 2.59 -1.89 -6.08
C TYR A 298 2.52 -0.55 -5.40
N PHE A 299 2.91 0.47 -6.12
CA PHE A 299 2.84 1.85 -5.68
C PHE A 299 1.84 2.61 -6.54
N ALA A 300 0.84 3.19 -5.89
CA ALA A 300 0.00 4.19 -6.54
C ALA A 300 0.59 5.58 -6.26
N HIS A 301 0.60 6.43 -7.27
CA HIS A 301 1.01 7.82 -7.15
C HIS A 301 -0.14 8.74 -7.53
N VAL A 302 -0.28 9.85 -6.82
CA VAL A 302 -1.33 10.84 -7.05
C VAL A 302 -0.74 12.19 -7.42
N CYS A 303 -1.37 12.87 -8.38
CA CYS A 303 -1.01 14.24 -8.69
C CYS A 303 -1.68 15.20 -7.71
N LEU A 304 -0.88 15.95 -6.96
CA LEU A 304 -1.38 16.96 -6.03
C LEU A 304 -1.70 18.31 -6.69
N ARG A 305 -1.31 18.50 -7.95
CA ARG A 305 -1.57 19.76 -8.70
C ARG A 305 -2.93 19.77 -9.39
N CYS A 306 -3.33 18.66 -10.00
CA CYS A 306 -4.62 18.56 -10.68
C CYS A 306 -5.76 18.40 -9.66
N GLU A 307 -6.85 19.13 -9.85
CA GLU A 307 -8.04 19.09 -8.99
C GLU A 307 -8.66 17.68 -8.91
N GLU A 308 -8.72 16.99 -10.06
CA GLU A 308 -9.26 15.63 -10.18
C GLU A 308 -8.41 14.54 -9.49
N ARG A 309 -7.22 14.90 -8.98
CA ARG A 309 -6.27 13.98 -8.33
C ARG A 309 -6.05 12.68 -9.13
N PRO A 310 -5.62 12.76 -10.41
CA PRO A 310 -5.35 11.56 -11.19
C PRO A 310 -4.33 10.69 -10.47
N ILE A 311 -4.57 9.38 -10.53
CA ILE A 311 -3.73 8.35 -9.93
C ILE A 311 -3.12 7.53 -11.07
N ILE A 312 -1.83 7.25 -10.96
CA ILE A 312 -1.15 6.24 -11.78
C ILE A 312 -0.63 5.12 -10.87
N PHE A 313 -0.30 4.00 -11.48
CA PHE A 313 0.19 2.82 -10.77
C PHE A 313 1.54 2.39 -11.37
N GLN A 314 2.47 1.97 -10.52
CA GLN A 314 3.81 1.51 -10.89
C GLN A 314 4.19 0.27 -10.06
N SER A 315 4.93 -0.66 -10.65
CA SER A 315 5.50 -1.86 -10.00
C SER A 315 6.87 -1.59 -9.37
N SER A 316 7.26 -2.32 -8.31
CA SER A 316 8.66 -2.29 -7.80
C SER A 316 9.67 -2.92 -8.73
N THR A 317 9.27 -3.92 -9.51
CA THR A 317 10.11 -4.58 -10.50
C THR A 317 10.20 -3.79 -11.81
N GLN A 318 11.44 -3.68 -12.34
CA GLN A 318 11.76 -3.10 -13.66
C GLN A 318 11.46 -4.08 -14.78
#